data_AF-A0A0C3KY21-F1
#
_entry.id   AF-A0A0C3KY21-F1
#
_cell.length_a   1.000
_cell.length_b   1.000
_cell.length_c   1.000
_cell.angle_alpha   90.00
_cell.angle_beta   90.00
_cell.angle_gamma   90.00
#
_symmetry.space_group_name_H-M   'P 1'
#
loop_
_entity.id
_entity.type
_entity.pdbx_description
1 polymer ?
#
loop_
_entity_poly.entity_id
_entity_poly.type
_entity_poly.pdbx_seq_one_letter_code
_entity_poly.pdbx_strand_id
1 'polypeptide(L)'
;MRTTPTNMLLIHAHIPPTPLLIQHTLHKATLCLSTLPNDHLLHPHITKITKTNVKCHCAALHRLFHNLGINPKHVEKIHLCPVPPNACLLHMMAIAPNKKEAIKDLSKISNCTLIFTDGSCMEGGVGAVAVLHVDYKHITTLHYHLGNDLQHVVFKAKAVAMVLAAHLLDTRDEITYLVTILVNNQAAIRSKQ
;
A
#
# COMPACT_ATOMS: atom_id res chain seq x y z
N MET A 1 5.58 -43.80 -21.74
CA MET A 1 5.35 -42.89 -20.59
C MET A 1 6.68 -42.63 -19.91
N ARG A 2 7.23 -41.41 -19.99
CA ARG A 2 8.59 -41.10 -19.51
C ARG A 2 8.62 -39.68 -18.89
N THR A 3 7.92 -39.46 -17.77
CA THR A 3 7.84 -38.13 -17.11
C THR A 3 7.72 -38.16 -15.57
N THR A 4 7.83 -39.33 -14.93
CA THR A 4 7.53 -39.47 -13.48
C THR A 4 8.51 -38.77 -12.53
N PRO A 5 9.85 -38.83 -12.72
CA PRO A 5 10.80 -38.25 -11.75
C PRO A 5 10.79 -36.71 -11.75
N THR A 6 10.76 -36.10 -12.94
CA THR A 6 10.79 -34.63 -13.08
C THR A 6 9.51 -33.99 -12.54
N ASN A 7 8.35 -34.61 -12.77
CA ASN A 7 7.09 -34.11 -12.23
C ASN A 7 7.06 -34.18 -10.70
N MET A 8 7.60 -35.25 -10.09
CA MET A 8 7.67 -35.37 -8.64
C MET A 8 8.60 -34.31 -8.02
N LEU A 9 9.76 -34.04 -8.65
CA LEU A 9 10.67 -32.97 -8.23
C LEU A 9 10.01 -31.59 -8.29
N LEU A 10 9.29 -31.29 -9.38
CA LEU A 10 8.58 -30.02 -9.55
C LEU A 10 7.48 -29.82 -8.50
N ILE A 11 6.72 -30.88 -8.18
CA ILE A 11 5.70 -30.85 -7.12
C ILE A 11 6.35 -30.55 -5.76
N HIS A 12 7.45 -31.22 -5.41
CA HIS A 12 8.17 -30.94 -4.17
C HIS A 12 8.73 -29.52 -4.10
N ALA A 13 9.18 -28.96 -5.22
CA ALA A 13 9.67 -27.60 -5.32
C ALA A 13 8.56 -26.53 -5.40
N HIS A 14 7.27 -26.92 -5.36
CA HIS A 14 6.12 -26.02 -5.59
C HIS A 14 6.20 -25.26 -6.92
N ILE A 15 6.88 -25.82 -7.92
CA ILE A 15 7.00 -25.23 -9.25
C ILE A 15 5.86 -25.78 -10.11
N PRO A 16 4.95 -24.93 -10.60
CA PRO A 16 3.87 -25.40 -11.44
C PRO A 16 4.42 -25.96 -12.76
N PRO A 17 3.72 -26.93 -13.37
CA PRO A 17 4.03 -27.42 -14.71
C PRO A 17 4.26 -26.28 -15.71
N THR A 18 5.20 -26.47 -16.63
CA THR A 18 5.59 -25.43 -17.62
C THR A 18 4.42 -24.73 -18.31
N PRO A 19 3.34 -25.43 -18.76
CA PRO A 19 2.20 -24.75 -19.37
C PRO A 19 1.49 -23.76 -18.43
N LEU A 20 1.36 -24.11 -17.14
CA LEU A 20 0.75 -23.26 -16.12
C LEU A 20 1.64 -22.06 -15.79
N LEU A 21 2.96 -22.26 -15.75
CA LEU A 21 3.91 -21.17 -15.52
C LEU A 21 3.88 -20.15 -16.67
N ILE A 22 3.80 -20.61 -17.92
CA ILE A 22 3.63 -19.75 -19.10
C ILE A 22 2.31 -18.98 -19.00
N GLN A 23 1.19 -19.67 -18.73
CA GLN A 23 -0.11 -19.03 -18.60
C GLN A 23 -0.14 -17.97 -17.49
N HIS A 24 0.42 -18.28 -16.32
CA HIS A 24 0.52 -17.35 -15.21
C HIS A 24 1.36 -16.11 -15.57
N THR A 25 2.50 -16.31 -16.25
CA THR A 25 3.37 -15.21 -16.70
C THR A 25 2.65 -14.31 -17.71
N LEU A 26 1.98 -14.91 -18.69
CA LEU A 26 1.18 -14.20 -19.67
C LEU A 26 0.02 -13.42 -19.03
N HIS A 27 -0.67 -14.02 -18.06
CA HIS A 27 -1.74 -13.37 -17.32
C HIS A 27 -1.23 -12.17 -16.52
N LYS A 28 -0.11 -12.34 -15.80
CA LYS A 28 0.52 -11.27 -15.03
C LYS A 28 0.96 -10.11 -15.93
N ALA A 29 1.60 -10.40 -17.05
CA ALA A 29 2.01 -9.39 -18.02
C ALA A 29 0.80 -8.63 -18.61
N THR A 30 -0.28 -9.35 -18.90
CA THR A 30 -1.53 -8.75 -19.44
C THR A 30 -2.21 -7.85 -18.41
N LEU A 31 -2.23 -8.26 -17.14
CA LEU A 31 -2.70 -7.42 -16.04
C LEU A 31 -1.86 -6.14 -15.93
N CYS A 32 -0.52 -6.25 -15.92
CA CYS A 32 0.35 -5.07 -15.87
C CYS A 32 0.12 -4.10 -17.05
N LEU A 33 -0.07 -4.62 -18.27
CA LEU A 33 -0.40 -3.81 -19.44
C LEU A 33 -1.78 -3.14 -19.33
N SER A 34 -2.73 -3.80 -18.65
CA SER A 34 -4.08 -3.29 -18.43
C SER A 34 -4.12 -2.15 -17.39
N THR A 35 -3.20 -2.17 -16.43
CA THR A 35 -3.10 -1.17 -15.35
C THR A 35 -2.22 0.03 -15.71
N LEU A 36 -1.74 0.15 -16.96
CA LEU A 36 -0.89 1.26 -17.36
C LEU A 36 -1.61 2.62 -17.18
N PRO A 37 -0.88 3.67 -16.77
CA PRO A 37 -1.43 5.02 -16.70
C PRO A 37 -1.71 5.55 -18.11
N ASN A 38 -2.60 6.54 -18.19
CA ASN A 38 -3.02 7.11 -19.47
C ASN A 38 -1.84 7.74 -20.26
N ASP A 39 -0.83 8.22 -19.53
CA ASP A 39 0.37 8.86 -20.10
C ASP A 39 1.38 7.85 -20.69
N HIS A 40 1.19 6.55 -20.44
CA HIS A 40 2.11 5.53 -20.94
C HIS A 40 1.94 5.31 -22.45
N LEU A 41 3.05 5.25 -23.20
CA LEU A 41 3.06 5.10 -24.66
C LEU A 41 2.23 3.91 -25.17
N LEU A 42 2.21 2.79 -24.43
CA LEU A 42 1.43 1.61 -24.81
C LEU A 42 -0.06 1.69 -24.45
N HIS A 43 -0.49 2.58 -23.55
CA HIS A 43 -1.88 2.69 -23.11
C HIS A 43 -2.90 2.86 -24.26
N PRO A 44 -2.69 3.76 -25.25
CA PRO A 44 -3.61 3.88 -26.38
C PRO A 44 -3.66 2.62 -27.24
N HIS A 45 -2.52 1.94 -27.42
CA HIS A 45 -2.45 0.71 -28.21
C HIS A 45 -3.21 -0.43 -27.53
N ILE A 46 -3.01 -0.64 -26.22
CA ILE A 46 -3.71 -1.68 -25.45
C ILE A 46 -5.22 -1.41 -25.42
N THR A 47 -5.63 -0.15 -25.26
CA THR A 47 -7.04 0.25 -25.30
C THR A 47 -7.66 0.01 -26.68
N LYS A 48 -6.89 0.19 -27.76
CA LYS A 48 -7.36 -0.09 -29.12
C LYS A 48 -7.50 -1.59 -29.35
N ILE A 49 -6.46 -2.37 -29.02
CA ILE A 49 -6.41 -3.83 -29.16
C ILE A 49 -7.61 -4.52 -28.48
N THR A 50 -7.98 -4.06 -27.28
CA THR A 50 -9.09 -4.62 -26.50
C THR A 50 -10.46 -4.26 -27.05
N LYS A 51 -10.59 -3.15 -27.80
CA LYS A 51 -11.83 -2.72 -28.44
C LYS A 51 -12.01 -3.30 -29.85
N THR A 52 -10.91 -3.47 -30.59
CA THR A 52 -10.96 -3.84 -32.01
C THR A 52 -10.53 -5.29 -32.19
N ASN A 53 -11.39 -6.10 -32.81
CA ASN A 53 -10.99 -7.40 -33.32
C ASN A 53 -10.51 -7.26 -34.77
N VAL A 54 -9.20 -7.39 -34.99
CA VAL A 54 -8.59 -7.18 -36.30
C VAL A 54 -8.57 -8.49 -37.09
N LYS A 55 -9.16 -8.48 -38.29
CA LYS A 55 -9.23 -9.67 -39.16
C LYS A 55 -7.89 -10.02 -39.83
N CYS A 56 -7.04 -9.04 -40.11
CA CYS A 56 -5.74 -9.21 -40.78
C CYS A 56 -4.59 -8.64 -39.93
N HIS A 57 -3.40 -9.25 -39.98
CA HIS A 57 -2.22 -8.81 -39.22
C HIS A 57 -2.43 -8.74 -37.69
N CYS A 58 -3.13 -9.74 -37.14
CA CYS A 58 -3.38 -9.87 -35.70
C CYS A 58 -2.06 -10.10 -34.94
N ALA A 59 -1.53 -9.04 -34.32
CA ALA A 59 -0.31 -9.09 -33.51
C ALA A 59 -0.47 -9.98 -32.27
N ALA A 60 0.65 -10.45 -31.70
CA ALA A 60 0.66 -11.32 -30.52
C ALA A 60 -0.15 -10.75 -29.34
N LEU A 61 -0.11 -9.42 -29.13
CA LEU A 61 -0.90 -8.74 -28.09
C LEU A 61 -2.41 -8.85 -28.31
N HIS A 62 -2.90 -8.84 -29.55
CA HIS A 62 -4.32 -9.06 -29.81
C HIS A 62 -4.73 -10.46 -29.36
N ARG A 63 -3.97 -11.49 -29.75
CA ARG A 63 -4.23 -12.86 -29.34
C ARG A 63 -4.17 -13.02 -27.82
N LEU A 64 -3.19 -12.37 -27.18
CA LEU A 64 -3.02 -12.41 -25.73
C LEU A 64 -4.26 -11.86 -25.00
N PHE A 65 -4.71 -10.65 -25.35
CA PHE A 65 -5.86 -10.02 -24.70
C PHE A 65 -7.18 -10.73 -25.01
N HIS A 66 -7.38 -11.19 -26.25
CA HIS A 66 -8.60 -11.93 -26.64
C HIS A 66 -8.65 -13.33 -26.02
N ASN A 67 -7.53 -14.04 -25.94
CA ASN A 67 -7.49 -15.39 -25.35
C ASN A 67 -7.66 -15.37 -23.83
N LEU A 68 -7.12 -14.35 -23.15
CA LEU A 68 -7.22 -14.22 -21.69
C LEU A 68 -8.51 -13.52 -21.23
N GLY A 69 -9.23 -12.85 -22.14
CA GLY A 69 -10.49 -12.16 -21.81
C GLY A 69 -10.35 -10.98 -20.84
N ILE A 70 -9.13 -10.48 -20.62
CA ILE A 70 -8.87 -9.38 -19.70
C ILE A 70 -9.26 -8.06 -20.37
N ASN A 71 -10.18 -7.33 -19.75
CA ASN A 71 -10.60 -6.01 -20.20
C ASN A 71 -10.02 -4.93 -19.27
N PRO A 72 -9.12 -4.04 -19.76
CA PRO A 72 -8.50 -2.99 -18.97
C PRO A 72 -9.46 -2.05 -18.24
N LYS A 73 -10.71 -1.92 -18.71
CA LYS A 73 -11.73 -1.10 -18.05
C LYS A 73 -12.21 -1.67 -16.70
N HIS A 74 -12.11 -2.99 -16.53
CA HIS A 74 -12.55 -3.68 -15.32
C HIS A 74 -11.39 -4.00 -14.38
N VAL A 75 -10.16 -3.66 -14.76
CA VAL A 75 -8.98 -3.87 -13.92
C VAL A 75 -8.75 -2.62 -13.08
N GLU A 76 -8.66 -2.80 -11.77
CA GLU A 76 -8.32 -1.72 -10.84
C GLU A 76 -6.96 -1.11 -11.21
N LYS A 77 -6.92 0.22 -11.32
CA LYS A 77 -5.70 0.97 -11.58
C LYS A 77 -5.18 1.56 -10.27
N ILE A 78 -4.00 1.12 -9.85
CA ILE A 78 -3.30 1.74 -8.72
C ILE A 78 -2.47 2.90 -9.28
N HIS A 79 -2.81 4.12 -8.88
CA HIS A 79 -2.00 5.29 -9.21
C HIS A 79 -0.71 5.25 -8.39
N LEU A 80 0.37 4.79 -9.01
CA LEU A 80 1.70 4.97 -8.45
C LEU A 80 2.03 6.45 -8.51
N CYS A 81 2.33 7.05 -7.36
CA CYS A 81 2.89 8.40 -7.30
C CYS A 81 4.41 8.25 -7.46
N PRO A 82 5.00 8.52 -8.65
CA PRO A 82 6.41 8.27 -8.88
C PRO A 82 7.21 9.25 -8.02
N VAL A 83 7.97 8.74 -7.07
CA VAL A 83 8.92 9.55 -6.31
C VAL A 83 10.20 9.65 -7.15
N PRO A 84 10.65 10.84 -7.55
CA PRO A 84 11.88 10.96 -8.30
C PRO A 84 13.06 10.41 -7.47
N PRO A 85 14.08 9.79 -8.10
CA PRO A 85 15.20 9.18 -7.37
C PRO A 85 15.97 10.19 -6.50
N ASN A 86 15.88 11.48 -6.84
CA ASN A 86 16.49 12.58 -6.09
C ASN A 86 15.51 13.28 -5.14
N ALA A 87 14.31 12.73 -4.92
CA ALA A 87 13.36 13.30 -3.97
C ALA A 87 13.96 13.25 -2.57
N CYS A 88 14.20 14.42 -1.99
CA CYS A 88 14.48 14.52 -0.56
C CYS A 88 13.13 14.46 0.18
N LEU A 89 12.92 13.42 0.97
CA LEU A 89 11.77 13.36 1.86
C LEU A 89 11.89 14.46 2.91
N LEU A 90 10.92 15.38 2.95
CA LEU A 90 10.84 16.45 3.97
C LEU A 90 10.66 15.91 5.41
N HIS A 91 10.48 14.60 5.58
CA HIS A 91 10.26 13.96 6.87
C HIS A 91 11.27 12.82 7.08
N MET A 92 11.79 12.73 8.30
CA MET A 92 12.67 11.64 8.73
C MET A 92 11.81 10.51 9.31
N MET A 93 12.05 9.28 8.86
CA MET A 93 11.44 8.08 9.43
C MET A 93 12.49 7.28 10.20
N ALA A 94 12.15 6.86 11.41
CA ALA A 94 12.97 5.96 12.22
C ALA A 94 12.08 4.84 12.78
N ILE A 95 12.53 3.59 12.65
CA ILE A 95 11.89 2.43 13.27
C ILE A 95 12.82 1.92 14.36
N ALA A 96 12.42 2.10 15.61
CA ALA A 96 13.16 1.55 16.74
C ALA A 96 13.12 0.01 16.71
N PRO A 97 14.22 -0.68 17.05
CA PRO A 97 14.29 -2.14 16.99
C PRO A 97 13.40 -2.82 18.03
N ASN A 98 13.12 -2.15 19.15
CA ASN A 98 12.25 -2.66 20.20
C ASN A 98 11.60 -1.51 20.99
N LYS A 99 10.63 -1.85 21.84
CA LYS A 99 9.89 -0.89 22.66
C LYS A 99 10.78 -0.10 23.63
N LYS A 100 11.82 -0.71 24.20
CA LYS A 100 12.71 -0.03 25.16
C LYS A 100 13.52 1.06 24.47
N GLU A 101 14.08 0.77 23.29
CA GLU A 101 14.79 1.77 22.49
C GLU A 101 13.84 2.87 22.00
N ALA A 102 12.59 2.54 21.63
CA ALA A 102 11.61 3.57 21.26
C ALA A 102 11.33 4.57 22.40
N ILE A 103 11.23 4.09 23.64
CA ILE A 103 11.06 4.94 24.83
C ILE A 103 12.30 5.79 25.07
N LYS A 104 13.50 5.20 24.91
CA LYS A 104 14.77 5.93 25.04
C LYS A 104 14.91 7.01 23.98
N ASP A 105 14.50 6.75 22.75
CA ASP A 105 14.51 7.75 21.68
C ASP A 105 13.50 8.86 21.94
N LEU A 106 12.29 8.53 22.42
CA LEU A 106 11.30 9.51 22.85
C LEU A 106 11.83 10.44 23.94
N SER A 107 12.56 9.90 24.93
CA SER A 107 13.15 10.72 26.02
C SER A 107 14.24 11.70 25.58
N LYS A 108 14.82 11.52 24.38
CA LYS A 108 15.83 12.44 23.83
C LYS A 108 15.18 13.65 23.14
N ILE A 109 13.90 13.59 22.83
CA ILE A 109 13.20 14.66 22.12
C ILE A 109 12.89 15.79 23.11
N SER A 110 13.45 16.98 22.88
CA SER A 110 13.17 18.19 23.65
C SER A 110 12.44 19.22 22.78
N ASN A 111 11.67 20.12 23.40
CA ASN A 111 10.92 21.20 22.75
C ASN A 111 10.17 20.72 21.49
N CYS A 112 9.16 19.87 21.69
CA CYS A 112 8.60 19.09 20.60
C CYS A 112 7.07 19.01 20.63
N THR A 113 6.52 18.90 19.43
CA THR A 113 5.12 18.57 19.22
C THR A 113 5.03 17.07 18.97
N LEU A 114 4.39 16.33 19.89
CA LEU A 114 4.27 14.88 19.83
C LEU A 114 2.84 14.49 19.50
N ILE A 115 2.67 13.62 18.50
CA ILE A 115 1.37 13.02 18.19
C ILE A 115 1.45 11.52 18.39
N PHE A 116 0.67 10.99 19.33
CA PHE A 116 0.53 9.56 19.52
C PHE A 116 -0.67 9.05 18.73
N THR A 117 -0.47 8.00 17.94
CA THR A 117 -1.54 7.40 17.14
C THR A 117 -1.74 5.94 17.53
N ASP A 118 -2.99 5.51 17.58
CA ASP A 118 -3.32 4.09 17.72
C ASP A 118 -4.65 3.74 17.06
N GLY A 119 -4.85 2.46 16.83
CA GLY A 119 -6.11 1.87 16.39
C GLY A 119 -6.43 0.67 17.25
N SER A 120 -7.69 0.54 17.63
CA SER A 120 -8.21 -0.53 18.48
C SER A 120 -9.36 -1.26 17.83
N CYS A 121 -9.59 -2.50 18.29
CA CYS A 121 -10.81 -3.25 18.07
C CYS A 121 -11.24 -3.79 19.43
N MET A 122 -12.42 -3.39 19.89
CA MET A 122 -12.98 -3.80 21.19
C MET A 122 -14.48 -4.02 21.03
N GLU A 123 -14.98 -5.13 21.57
CA GLU A 123 -16.42 -5.45 21.61
C GLU A 123 -17.12 -5.38 20.23
N GLY A 124 -16.43 -5.79 19.17
CA GLY A 124 -16.96 -5.75 17.80
C GLY A 124 -16.91 -4.38 17.12
N GLY A 125 -16.42 -3.34 17.81
CA GLY A 125 -16.22 -1.99 17.28
C GLY A 125 -14.75 -1.70 16.97
N VAL A 126 -14.49 -1.00 15.87
CA VAL A 126 -13.16 -0.63 15.41
C VAL A 126 -13.02 0.90 15.43
N GLY A 127 -11.96 1.39 16.08
CA GLY A 127 -11.74 2.81 16.30
C GLY A 127 -10.29 3.24 16.14
N ALA A 128 -10.09 4.49 15.79
CA ALA A 128 -8.79 5.14 15.64
C ALA A 128 -8.69 6.35 16.57
N VAL A 129 -7.48 6.66 17.04
CA VAL A 129 -7.22 7.82 17.90
C VAL A 129 -5.90 8.49 17.55
N ALA A 130 -5.86 9.83 17.62
CA ALA A 130 -4.65 10.64 17.56
C ALA A 130 -4.65 11.64 18.73
N VAL A 131 -3.57 11.67 19.50
CA VAL A 131 -3.42 12.52 20.69
C VAL A 131 -2.24 13.45 20.52
N LEU A 132 -2.49 14.76 20.53
CA LEU A 132 -1.48 15.81 20.43
C LEU A 132 -1.00 16.24 21.81
N HIS A 133 0.32 16.30 21.96
CA HIS A 133 1.00 16.90 23.10
C HIS A 133 1.99 17.96 22.62
N VAL A 134 2.09 19.06 23.35
CA VAL A 134 3.13 20.09 23.16
C VAL A 134 3.88 20.21 24.48
N ASP A 135 5.21 20.09 24.44
CA ASP A 135 6.07 20.08 25.64
C ASP A 135 5.57 19.11 26.71
N TYR A 136 5.21 17.90 26.28
CA TYR A 136 4.67 16.82 27.12
C TYR A 136 3.34 17.12 27.82
N LYS A 137 2.69 18.25 27.52
CA LYS A 137 1.34 18.57 27.98
C LYS A 137 0.32 18.14 26.94
N HIS A 138 -0.71 17.43 27.38
CA HIS A 138 -1.86 17.07 26.55
C HIS A 138 -2.56 18.34 26.06
N ILE A 139 -2.81 18.41 24.75
CA ILE A 139 -3.52 19.54 24.12
C ILE A 139 -4.89 19.09 23.64
N THR A 140 -4.93 18.00 22.85
CA THR A 140 -6.18 17.53 22.26
C THR A 140 -6.11 16.06 21.86
N THR A 141 -7.29 15.48 21.64
CA THR A 141 -7.46 14.10 21.20
C THR A 141 -8.56 14.04 20.14
N LEU A 142 -8.26 13.45 18.99
CA LEU A 142 -9.26 13.06 18.00
C LEU A 142 -9.47 11.56 18.07
N HIS A 143 -10.73 11.15 18.01
CA HIS A 143 -11.12 9.76 17.88
C HIS A 143 -12.07 9.61 16.70
N TYR A 144 -12.02 8.45 16.04
CA TYR A 144 -12.92 8.12 14.96
C TYR A 144 -13.36 6.67 15.08
N HIS A 145 -14.68 6.45 15.12
CA HIS A 145 -15.26 5.11 15.09
C HIS A 145 -15.46 4.70 13.64
N LEU A 146 -14.73 3.68 13.19
CA LEU A 146 -14.80 3.20 11.82
C LEU A 146 -16.08 2.39 11.59
N GLY A 147 -16.52 1.62 12.59
CA GLY A 147 -17.65 0.70 12.46
C GLY A 147 -17.33 -0.69 13.02
N ASN A 148 -18.00 -1.70 12.51
CA ASN A 148 -17.92 -3.08 13.01
C ASN A 148 -16.63 -3.80 12.54
N ASP A 149 -16.10 -4.69 13.37
CA ASP A 149 -14.91 -5.53 13.11
C ASP A 149 -15.08 -6.55 11.97
N LEU A 150 -16.33 -6.85 11.57
CA LEU A 150 -16.65 -7.60 10.35
C LEU A 150 -16.33 -6.84 9.07
N GLN A 151 -16.33 -5.50 9.12
CA GLN A 151 -16.12 -4.63 7.94
C GLN A 151 -14.77 -3.94 7.96
N HIS A 152 -14.21 -3.73 9.15
CA HIS A 152 -12.99 -2.98 9.36
C HIS A 152 -12.02 -3.74 10.25
N VAL A 153 -10.73 -3.61 9.95
CA VAL A 153 -9.67 -4.26 10.73
C VAL A 153 -8.86 -3.23 11.48
N VAL A 154 -8.20 -3.63 12.57
CA VAL A 154 -7.32 -2.77 13.38
C VAL A 154 -6.25 -2.09 12.51
N PHE A 155 -5.75 -2.77 11.47
CA PHE A 155 -4.79 -2.16 10.53
C PHE A 155 -5.36 -0.93 9.81
N LYS A 156 -6.64 -0.97 9.43
CA LYS A 156 -7.35 0.16 8.82
C LYS A 156 -7.52 1.29 9.82
N ALA A 157 -7.88 0.98 11.07
CA ALA A 157 -7.95 1.96 12.14
C ALA A 157 -6.61 2.67 12.38
N LYS A 158 -5.50 1.93 12.42
CA LYS A 158 -4.16 2.52 12.55
C LYS A 158 -3.80 3.42 11.37
N ALA A 159 -4.24 3.08 10.16
CA ALA A 159 -4.07 3.96 9.00
C ALA A 159 -4.89 5.25 9.14
N VAL A 160 -6.16 5.15 9.57
CA VAL A 160 -7.03 6.28 9.85
C VAL A 160 -6.45 7.16 10.98
N ALA A 161 -5.82 6.58 12.00
CA ALA A 161 -5.18 7.33 13.08
C ALA A 161 -4.06 8.26 12.58
N MET A 162 -3.31 7.86 11.54
CA MET A 162 -2.31 8.75 10.91
C MET A 162 -2.98 9.89 10.12
N VAL A 163 -4.16 9.64 9.53
CA VAL A 163 -4.96 10.70 8.88
C VAL A 163 -5.46 11.69 9.93
N LEU A 164 -5.93 11.21 11.09
CA LEU A 164 -6.30 12.08 12.21
C LEU A 164 -5.11 12.90 12.71
N ALA A 165 -3.91 12.31 12.77
CA ALA A 165 -2.69 13.04 13.11
C ALA A 165 -2.39 14.16 12.10
N ALA A 166 -2.49 13.88 10.80
CA ALA A 166 -2.31 14.92 9.77
C ALA A 166 -3.38 16.02 9.87
N HIS A 167 -4.62 15.65 10.16
CA HIS A 167 -5.70 16.61 10.37
C HIS A 167 -5.46 17.51 11.59
N LEU A 168 -4.91 16.97 12.68
CA LEU A 168 -4.47 17.77 13.84
C LEU A 168 -3.38 18.78 13.49
N LEU A 169 -2.52 18.46 12.52
CA LEU A 169 -1.48 19.38 12.05
C LEU A 169 -2.04 20.48 11.14
N ASP A 170 -2.98 20.13 10.27
CA ASP A 170 -3.57 21.05 9.31
C ASP A 170 -4.52 22.07 9.97
N THR A 171 -5.21 21.65 11.02
CA THR A 171 -6.24 22.49 11.69
C THR A 171 -5.70 23.39 12.80
N ARG A 172 -4.40 23.32 13.12
CA ARG A 172 -3.83 24.03 14.27
C ARG A 172 -2.61 24.86 13.92
N ASP A 173 -2.71 26.14 14.23
CA ASP A 173 -1.63 27.13 14.04
C ASP A 173 -0.62 27.15 15.20
N GLU A 174 -0.90 26.46 16.31
CA GLU A 174 -0.11 26.47 17.55
C GLU A 174 1.19 25.63 17.45
N ILE A 175 1.47 25.03 16.30
CA ILE A 175 2.57 24.10 16.09
C ILE A 175 3.85 24.86 15.85
N THR A 176 4.56 25.12 16.95
CA THR A 176 5.77 25.97 16.96
C THR A 176 7.05 25.16 16.73
N TYR A 177 7.00 23.84 16.92
CA TYR A 177 8.18 22.97 16.92
C TYR A 177 8.09 21.86 15.87
N LEU A 178 9.22 21.20 15.64
CA LEU A 178 9.27 19.98 14.83
C LEU A 178 8.30 18.93 15.39
N VAL A 179 7.47 18.39 14.49
CA VAL A 179 6.44 17.41 14.84
C VAL A 179 7.01 16.01 14.76
N THR A 180 6.82 15.24 15.82
CA THR A 180 7.10 13.80 15.81
C THR A 180 5.78 13.02 15.94
N ILE A 181 5.46 12.24 14.90
CA ILE A 181 4.30 11.33 14.93
C ILE A 181 4.78 9.95 15.35
N LEU A 182 4.27 9.47 16.48
CA LEU A 182 4.59 8.19 17.09
C LEU A 182 3.52 7.16 16.69
N VAL A 183 3.96 6.14 15.95
CA VAL A 183 3.11 5.13 15.34
C VAL A 183 3.61 3.74 15.74
N ASN A 184 2.71 2.86 16.17
CA ASN A 184 3.07 1.48 16.56
C ASN A 184 2.99 0.46 15.40
N ASN A 185 2.56 0.90 14.20
CA ASN A 185 2.42 0.06 13.01
C ASN A 185 3.67 0.12 12.14
N GLN A 186 4.62 -0.79 12.39
CA GLN A 186 5.85 -0.88 11.60
C GLN A 186 5.59 -1.11 10.10
N ALA A 187 4.52 -1.83 9.73
CA ALA A 187 4.16 -2.04 8.34
C ALA A 187 3.72 -0.73 7.65
N ALA A 188 2.99 0.13 8.37
CA ALA A 188 2.64 1.46 7.86
C ALA A 188 3.86 2.35 7.68
N ILE A 189 4.82 2.32 8.62
CA ILE A 189 6.07 3.09 8.50
C ILE A 189 6.89 2.59 7.30
N ARG A 190 7.00 1.27 7.10
CA ARG A 190 7.70 0.66 5.97
C ARG A 190 7.03 0.91 4.62
N SER A 191 5.69 1.04 4.59
CA SER A 191 4.95 1.29 3.34
C SER A 191 5.20 2.67 2.73
N LYS A 192 5.85 3.58 3.49
CA LYS A 192 6.24 4.93 3.04
C LYS A 192 7.70 5.02 2.57
N GLN A 193 8.45 3.91 2.60
CA GLN A 193 9.79 3.81 1.99
C GLN A 193 9.70 3.67 0.47
#